data_AF-A0A0M2Q3Y4-F1
#
_entry.id   AF-A0A0M2Q3Y4-F1
#
_cell.length_a   1.000
_cell.length_b   1.000
_cell.length_c   1.000
_cell.angle_alpha   90.00
_cell.angle_beta   90.00
_cell.angle_gamma   90.00
#
_symmetry.space_group_name_H-M   'P 1'
#
loop_
_entity.id
_entity.type
_entity.pdbx_description
1 polymer ?
#
loop_
_entity_poly.entity_id
_entity_poly.type
_entity_poly.pdbx_seq_one_letter_code
_entity_poly.pdbx_strand_id
1 'polypeptide(L)'
;MDLAQQQCLEARGWRIGTVAEFLELTPAESLLVEMKLALGQHLRERQQAIMSHGEPDDLTRLAKAADWDESVSLEFLIHTLLAVGYTPQDIGQVIAQVG
;
A
#
# COMPACT_ATOMS: atom_id res chain seq x y z
N MET A 1 12.42 12.48 -11.21
CA MET A 1 13.85 12.56 -11.56
C MET A 1 13.96 13.27 -12.89
N ASP A 2 14.94 14.16 -13.06
CA ASP A 2 15.11 14.85 -14.34
C ASP A 2 15.94 14.01 -15.34
N LEU A 3 15.81 14.30 -16.64
CA LEU A 3 16.47 13.55 -17.72
C LEU A 3 18.00 13.69 -17.69
N ALA A 4 18.52 14.83 -17.24
CA ALA A 4 19.96 15.09 -17.20
C ALA A 4 20.65 14.25 -16.10
N GLN A 5 19.98 14.10 -14.95
CA GLN A 5 20.41 13.22 -13.88
C GLN A 5 20.40 11.75 -14.30
N GLN A 6 19.36 11.31 -15.04
CA GLN A 6 19.31 9.96 -15.59
C GLN A 6 20.53 9.66 -16.47
N GLN A 7 20.81 10.50 -17.44
CA GLN A 7 21.94 10.32 -18.36
C GLN A 7 23.29 10.33 -17.65
N CYS A 8 23.48 11.16 -16.62
CA CYS A 8 24.71 11.20 -15.83
C CYS A 8 24.93 9.89 -15.05
N LEU A 9 23.86 9.32 -14.50
CA LEU A 9 23.91 8.05 -13.77
C LEU A 9 24.21 6.88 -14.73
N GLU A 10 23.54 6.83 -15.88
CA GLU A 10 23.79 5.81 -16.91
C GLU A 10 25.21 5.89 -17.48
N ALA A 11 25.72 7.09 -17.75
CA ALA A 11 27.11 7.30 -18.20
C ALA A 11 28.15 6.83 -17.17
N ARG A 12 27.78 6.78 -15.89
CA ARG A 12 28.60 6.24 -14.79
C ARG A 12 28.40 4.74 -14.56
N GLY A 13 27.64 4.07 -15.42
CA GLY A 13 27.37 2.63 -15.36
C GLY A 13 26.23 2.24 -14.41
N TRP A 14 25.42 3.18 -13.93
CA TRP A 14 24.24 2.86 -13.14
C TRP A 14 23.08 2.48 -14.05
N ARG A 15 22.35 1.41 -13.68
CA ARG A 15 21.12 1.01 -14.36
C ARG A 15 19.94 1.78 -13.77
N ILE A 16 19.14 2.36 -14.64
CA ILE A 16 17.87 3.01 -14.28
C ILE A 16 16.76 2.07 -14.73
N GLY A 17 15.81 1.82 -13.83
CA GLY A 17 14.71 0.89 -14.07
C GLY A 17 13.60 1.10 -13.06
N THR A 18 12.50 0.40 -13.27
CA THR A 18 11.36 0.41 -12.35
C THR A 18 11.61 -0.47 -11.13
N VAL A 19 10.80 -0.30 -10.07
CA VAL A 19 10.82 -1.19 -8.89
C VAL A 19 10.50 -2.64 -9.30
N ALA A 20 9.58 -2.82 -10.25
CA ALA A 20 9.23 -4.14 -10.78
C ALA A 20 10.41 -4.83 -11.47
N GLU A 21 11.23 -4.08 -12.23
CA GLU A 21 12.47 -4.61 -12.81
C GLU A 21 13.52 -4.95 -11.75
N PHE A 22 13.65 -4.12 -10.71
CA PHE A 22 14.62 -4.35 -9.63
C PHE A 22 14.28 -5.58 -8.79
N LEU A 23 12.99 -5.78 -8.50
CA LEU A 23 12.47 -6.90 -7.72
C LEU A 23 12.08 -8.12 -8.57
N GLU A 24 12.29 -8.05 -9.90
CA GLU A 24 11.93 -9.10 -10.87
C GLU A 24 10.46 -9.56 -10.77
N LEU A 25 9.55 -8.61 -10.50
CA LEU A 25 8.14 -8.91 -10.30
C LEU A 25 7.44 -9.22 -11.63
N THR A 26 6.63 -10.26 -11.62
CA THR A 26 5.63 -10.49 -12.67
C THR A 26 4.55 -9.40 -12.66
N PRO A 27 3.83 -9.18 -13.77
CA PRO A 27 2.73 -8.20 -13.79
C PRO A 27 1.68 -8.45 -12.70
N ALA A 28 1.42 -9.72 -12.38
CA ALA A 28 0.48 -10.10 -11.32
C ALA A 28 1.02 -9.75 -9.93
N GLU A 29 2.31 -9.95 -9.68
CA GLU A 29 2.95 -9.59 -8.40
C GLU A 29 3.04 -8.07 -8.21
N SER A 30 3.36 -7.33 -9.26
CA SER A 30 3.30 -5.86 -9.22
C SER A 30 1.90 -5.37 -8.86
N LEU A 31 0.86 -5.92 -9.50
CA LEU A 31 -0.53 -5.57 -9.18
C LEU A 31 -0.89 -5.93 -7.74
N LEU A 32 -0.43 -7.08 -7.23
CA LEU A 32 -0.61 -7.48 -5.83
C LEU A 32 0.04 -6.49 -4.86
N VAL A 33 1.26 -6.03 -5.16
CA VAL A 33 1.96 -5.01 -4.37
C VAL A 33 1.18 -3.69 -4.37
N GLU A 34 0.71 -3.25 -5.54
CA GLU A 34 -0.07 -2.01 -5.65
C GLU A 34 -1.42 -2.10 -4.93
N MET A 35 -2.11 -3.25 -5.02
CA MET A 35 -3.34 -3.50 -4.27
C MET A 35 -3.11 -3.44 -2.76
N LYS A 36 -2.05 -4.10 -2.26
CA LYS A 36 -1.67 -4.01 -0.84
C LYS A 36 -1.36 -2.56 -0.44
N LEU A 37 -0.68 -1.82 -1.32
CA LEU A 37 -0.32 -0.43 -1.07
C LEU A 37 -1.55 0.47 -0.95
N ALA A 38 -2.48 0.38 -1.90
CA ALA A 38 -3.70 1.18 -1.91
C ALA A 38 -4.59 0.88 -0.69
N LEU A 39 -4.85 -0.40 -0.40
CA LEU A 39 -5.67 -0.79 0.74
C LEU A 39 -5.04 -0.36 2.08
N GLY A 40 -3.72 -0.50 2.22
CA GLY A 40 -2.99 -0.05 3.40
C GLY A 40 -3.07 1.47 3.62
N GLN A 41 -3.01 2.26 2.55
CA GLN A 41 -3.16 3.72 2.62
C GLN A 41 -4.56 4.13 3.11
N HIS A 42 -5.62 3.56 2.55
CA HIS A 42 -7.00 3.83 3.00
C HIS A 42 -7.23 3.48 4.47
N LEU A 43 -6.63 2.37 4.93
CA LEU A 43 -6.68 1.98 6.33
C LEU A 43 -5.98 3.02 7.22
N ARG A 44 -4.80 3.52 6.79
CA ARG A 44 -4.03 4.53 7.52
C ARG A 44 -4.74 5.88 7.59
N GLU A 45 -5.33 6.34 6.50
CA GLU A 45 -6.12 7.58 6.48
C GLU A 45 -7.30 7.50 7.45
N ARG A 46 -7.99 6.35 7.48
CA ARG A 46 -9.07 6.12 8.43
C ARG A 46 -8.59 6.14 9.88
N GLN A 47 -7.42 5.55 10.18
CA GLN A 47 -6.82 5.63 11.52
C GLN A 47 -6.54 7.07 11.93
N GLN A 48 -5.93 7.87 11.05
CA GLN A 48 -5.61 9.28 11.34
C GLN A 48 -6.88 10.07 11.65
N ALA A 49 -7.97 9.82 10.91
CA ALA A 49 -9.27 10.41 11.21
C ALA A 49 -9.80 10.00 12.59
N ILE A 50 -9.76 8.71 12.94
CA ILE A 50 -10.26 8.22 14.24
C ILE A 50 -9.40 8.74 15.41
N MET A 51 -8.07 8.71 15.29
CA MET A 51 -7.15 9.16 16.33
C MET A 51 -7.27 10.66 16.63
N SER A 52 -7.70 11.45 15.64
CA SER A 52 -7.97 12.89 15.84
C SER A 52 -9.18 13.17 16.76
N HIS A 53 -10.03 12.18 17.02
CA HIS A 53 -11.26 12.32 17.82
C HIS A 53 -11.18 11.74 19.25
N GLY A 54 -10.04 11.20 19.67
CA GLY A 54 -9.78 10.82 21.07
C GLY A 54 -9.95 9.32 21.38
N GLU A 55 -8.93 8.79 22.06
CA GLU A 55 -8.64 7.40 22.49
C GLU A 55 -8.56 6.29 21.42
N PRO A 56 -7.48 5.47 21.42
CA PRO A 56 -7.33 4.36 20.50
C PRO A 56 -8.21 3.19 20.94
N ASP A 57 -9.34 3.02 20.26
CA ASP A 57 -10.16 1.81 20.36
C ASP A 57 -9.37 0.56 19.90
N ASP A 58 -9.80 -0.64 20.26
CA ASP A 58 -9.14 -1.92 19.89
C ASP A 58 -9.00 -2.07 18.36
N LEU A 59 -9.91 -1.45 17.60
CA LEU A 59 -9.83 -1.34 16.14
C LEU A 59 -8.60 -0.55 15.66
N THR A 60 -8.19 0.49 16.40
CA THR A 60 -6.97 1.26 16.13
C THR A 60 -5.72 0.42 16.36
N ARG A 61 -5.76 -0.53 17.31
CA ARG A 61 -4.63 -1.44 17.61
C ARG A 61 -4.48 -2.53 16.55
N LEU A 62 -5.59 -3.15 16.14
CA LEU A 62 -5.62 -4.13 15.05
C LEU A 62 -5.11 -3.52 13.74
N ALA A 63 -5.54 -2.30 13.42
CA ALA A 63 -5.10 -1.61 12.22
C ALA A 63 -3.64 -1.11 12.31
N LYS A 64 -3.13 -0.74 13.49
CA LYS A 64 -1.70 -0.44 13.69
C LYS A 64 -0.80 -1.66 13.53
N ALA A 65 -1.27 -2.84 13.93
CA ALA A 65 -0.56 -4.10 13.66
C ALA A 65 -0.51 -4.40 12.15
N ALA A 66 -1.42 -3.83 11.36
CA ALA A 66 -1.41 -3.89 9.90
C ALA A 66 -0.41 -2.89 9.25
N ASP A 67 0.21 -1.99 10.02
CA ASP A 67 1.16 -0.99 9.51
C ASP A 67 2.49 -1.71 9.18
N TRP A 68 2.56 -2.25 7.97
CA TRP A 68 3.76 -2.69 7.24
C TRP A 68 4.66 -3.71 7.93
N ASP A 69 4.10 -4.56 8.80
CA ASP A 69 4.81 -5.81 9.12
C ASP A 69 4.82 -6.71 7.87
N GLU A 70 5.95 -7.37 7.62
CA GLU A 70 6.16 -8.28 6.48
C GLU A 70 5.09 -9.39 6.46
N SER A 71 4.55 -9.71 7.65
CA SER A 71 3.51 -10.71 7.90
C SER A 71 2.10 -10.31 7.44
N VAL A 72 1.86 -9.06 7.02
CA VAL A 72 0.51 -8.59 6.70
C VAL A 72 0.05 -9.13 5.35
N SER A 73 -0.92 -10.05 5.39
CA SER A 73 -1.55 -10.64 4.21
C SER A 73 -2.66 -9.75 3.65
N LEU A 74 -3.00 -9.94 2.37
CA LEU A 74 -4.13 -9.24 1.73
C LEU A 74 -5.46 -9.56 2.43
N GLU A 75 -5.63 -10.81 2.87
CA GLU A 75 -6.78 -11.26 3.65
C GLU A 75 -6.91 -10.48 4.96
N PHE A 76 -5.79 -10.26 5.67
CA PHE A 76 -5.79 -9.49 6.91
C PHE A 76 -6.19 -8.02 6.67
N LEU A 77 -5.69 -7.41 5.59
CA LEU A 77 -6.08 -6.04 5.20
C LEU A 77 -7.58 -5.95 4.92
N ILE A 78 -8.14 -6.89 4.14
CA ILE A 78 -9.57 -6.94 3.84
C ILE A 78 -10.38 -7.12 5.12
N HIS A 79 -10.02 -8.10 5.96
CA HIS A 79 -10.68 -8.34 7.23
C HIS A 79 -10.69 -7.09 8.13
N THR A 80 -9.56 -6.40 8.22
CA THR A 80 -9.41 -5.21 9.06
C THR A 80 -10.23 -4.03 8.52
N LEU A 81 -10.25 -3.82 7.21
CA LEU A 81 -11.08 -2.79 6.59
C LEU A 81 -12.57 -3.04 6.86
N LEU A 82 -13.03 -4.28 6.73
CA LEU A 82 -14.40 -4.66 7.07
C LEU A 82 -14.72 -4.41 8.55
N ALA A 83 -13.80 -4.76 9.45
CA ALA A 83 -13.97 -4.53 10.89
C ALA A 83 -14.07 -3.04 11.26
N VAL A 84 -13.42 -2.16 10.49
CA VAL A 84 -13.45 -0.69 10.67
C VAL A 84 -14.65 -0.04 9.96
N GLY A 85 -15.48 -0.85 9.28
CA GLY A 85 -16.75 -0.43 8.69
C GLY A 85 -16.73 -0.12 7.20
N TYR A 86 -15.66 -0.48 6.47
CA TYR A 86 -15.70 -0.46 5.01
C TYR A 86 -16.64 -1.55 4.50
N THR A 87 -17.34 -1.27 3.40
CA THR A 87 -18.13 -2.27 2.70
C THR A 87 -17.30 -3.00 1.63
N PRO A 88 -17.71 -4.20 1.17
CA PRO A 88 -17.07 -4.85 0.03
C PRO A 88 -17.02 -3.98 -1.23
N GLN A 89 -18.01 -3.09 -1.42
CA GLN A 89 -18.04 -2.16 -2.53
C GLN A 89 -16.95 -1.09 -2.41
N ASP A 90 -16.74 -0.54 -1.21
CA ASP A 90 -15.67 0.45 -0.97
C ASP A 90 -14.29 -0.18 -1.25
N ILE A 91 -14.05 -1.40 -0.75
CA ILE A 91 -12.81 -2.15 -1.00
C ILE A 91 -12.62 -2.41 -2.51
N GLY A 92 -13.69 -2.83 -3.19
CA GLY A 92 -13.66 -3.04 -4.65
C GLY A 92 -13.34 -1.76 -5.42
N GLN A 93 -13.82 -0.60 -4.98
CA GLN A 93 -13.49 0.69 -5.60
C GLN A 93 -12.01 1.05 -5.44
N VAL A 94 -11.43 0.80 -4.26
CA VAL A 94 -9.98 1.01 -4.05
C VAL A 94 -9.18 0.13 -4.99
N ILE A 95 -9.53 -1.15 -5.10
CA ILE A 95 -8.84 -2.09 -6.00
C ILE A 95 -9.02 -1.69 -7.47
N ALA A 96 -10.20 -1.21 -7.87
CA ALA A 96 -10.47 -0.78 -9.24
C ALA A 96 -9.67 0.47 -9.67
N GLN A 97 -9.09 1.21 -8.73
CA GLN A 97 -8.22 2.37 -8.99
C GLN A 97 -6.74 1.98 -9.15
N VAL A 98 -6.41 0.71 -8.92
CA VAL A 98 -5.04 0.19 -9.05
C VAL A 98 -4.82 -0.28 -10.50
N GLY A 99 -3.90 0.38 -11.21
CA GLY A 99 -3.55 0.13 -12.61
C GLY A 99 -3.36 1.43 -13.39
#